data_AF-A0A1H8YFH7-F1
#
_entry.id   AF-A0A1H8YFH7-F1
#
_cell.length_a   1.000
_cell.length_b   1.000
_cell.length_c   1.000
_cell.angle_alpha   90.00
_cell.angle_beta   90.00
_cell.angle_gamma   90.00
#
_symmetry.space_group_name_H-M   'P 1'
#
loop_
_entity.id
_entity.type
_entity.pdbx_description
1 polymer ?
#
loop_
_entity_poly.entity_id
_entity_poly.type
_entity_poly.pdbx_seq_one_letter_code
_entity_poly.pdbx_strand_id
1 'polypeptide(L)'
;MSARNLVAITFTDQRRQVAISTRLHPLPERYPELSEILDDIGRTCRDEGIAVEQLQRITFFADEVNLETDDRRGGTDIFTWPILPASLHS
;
A
#
# COMPACT_ATOMS: atom_id res chain seq x y z
N MET A 1 0.88 6.19 -13.78
CA MET A 1 2.01 5.51 -13.12
C MET A 1 1.45 4.19 -12.57
N SER A 2 2.03 3.05 -12.91
CA SER A 2 1.49 1.74 -12.50
C SER A 2 2.11 1.29 -11.17
N ALA A 3 1.36 0.54 -10.35
CA ALA A 3 1.80 0.04 -9.05
C ALA A 3 3.08 -0.80 -9.14
N ARG A 4 3.26 -1.53 -10.25
CA ARG A 4 4.47 -2.31 -10.52
C ARG A 4 5.77 -1.49 -10.53
N ASN A 5 5.68 -0.17 -10.70
CA ASN A 5 6.83 0.73 -10.69
C ASN A 5 7.08 1.38 -9.32
N LEU A 6 6.20 1.18 -8.35
CA LEU A 6 6.29 1.81 -7.03
C LEU A 6 7.11 0.93 -6.08
N VAL A 7 7.95 1.55 -5.26
CA VAL A 7 8.51 0.93 -4.05
C VAL A 7 7.60 1.28 -2.88
N ALA A 8 7.25 2.56 -2.74
CA ALA A 8 6.40 3.01 -1.67
C ALA A 8 5.75 4.36 -1.92
N ILE A 9 4.67 4.60 -1.18
CA ILE A 9 4.03 5.89 -0.99
C ILE A 9 4.15 6.21 0.50
N THR A 10 4.80 7.31 0.86
CA THR A 10 5.00 7.73 2.26
C THR A 10 4.27 9.03 2.51
N PHE A 11 3.50 9.10 3.60
CA PHE A 11 2.76 10.30 3.98
C PHE A 11 3.57 11.08 5.02
N THR A 12 4.12 12.22 4.63
CA THR A 12 5.03 13.05 5.44
C THR A 12 4.38 14.35 5.89
N ASP A 13 5.00 15.02 6.88
CA ASP A 13 4.64 16.35 7.40
C ASP A 13 3.15 16.52 7.75
N GLN A 14 2.75 16.02 8.91
CA GLN A 14 1.34 15.96 9.34
C GLN A 14 0.42 15.38 8.24
N ARG A 15 0.97 14.51 7.38
CA ARG A 15 0.28 13.81 6.29
C ARG A 15 -0.25 14.74 5.19
N ARG A 16 0.32 15.94 5.06
CA ARG A 16 -0.02 16.93 4.01
C ARG A 16 0.79 16.74 2.74
N GLN A 17 1.87 15.96 2.82
CA GLN A 17 2.72 15.66 1.69
C GLN A 17 2.78 14.16 1.43
N VAL A 18 2.86 13.81 0.16
CA VAL A 18 2.99 12.43 -0.29
C VAL A 18 4.30 12.31 -1.05
N ALA A 19 5.23 11.51 -0.53
CA ALA A 19 6.46 11.15 -1.20
C ALA A 19 6.28 9.80 -1.90
N ILE A 20 6.61 9.75 -3.18
CA ILE A 20 6.52 8.53 -4.00
C ILE A 20 7.94 8.07 -4.32
N SER A 21 8.26 6.82 -3.98
CA SER A 21 9.49 6.15 -4.36
C SER A 21 9.21 5.13 -5.44
N THR A 22 10.00 5.12 -6.51
CA THR A 22 9.87 4.20 -7.63
C THR A 22 11.05 3.23 -7.70
N ARG A 23 10.83 2.06 -8.30
CA ARG A 23 11.88 1.07 -8.56
C ARG A 23 12.39 1.19 -9.99
N LEU A 24 13.65 0.85 -10.21
CA LEU A 24 14.27 0.84 -11.54
C LEU A 24 13.73 -0.30 -12.42
N HIS A 25 13.50 -1.47 -11.83
CA HIS A 25 12.97 -2.65 -12.52
C HIS A 25 11.53 -2.90 -12.07
N PRO A 26 10.54 -2.81 -12.97
CA PRO A 26 9.15 -3.04 -12.64
C PRO A 26 8.89 -4.45 -12.11
N LEU A 27 7.88 -4.58 -11.25
CA LEU A 27 7.30 -5.88 -10.89
C LEU A 27 6.65 -6.58 -12.11
N PRO A 28 6.32 -7.88 -12.00
CA PRO A 28 5.72 -8.65 -13.10
C PRO A 28 4.51 -7.95 -13.73
N GLU A 29 4.24 -8.22 -15.00
CA GLU A 29 3.13 -7.58 -15.73
C GLU A 29 1.75 -7.87 -15.14
N ARG A 30 1.61 -9.01 -14.46
CA ARG A 30 0.37 -9.44 -13.80
C ARG A 30 0.20 -8.83 -12.39
N TYR A 31 1.03 -7.87 -12.02
CA TYR A 31 0.87 -7.17 -10.75
C TYR A 31 -0.41 -6.31 -10.79
N PRO A 32 -1.23 -6.27 -9.72
CA PRO A 32 -2.50 -5.55 -9.71
C PRO A 32 -2.36 -4.06 -10.03
N GLU A 33 -3.45 -3.48 -10.53
CA GLU A 33 -3.48 -2.06 -10.84
C GLU A 33 -3.47 -1.21 -9.57
N LEU A 34 -2.89 -0.01 -9.67
CA LEU A 34 -2.77 0.88 -8.51
C LEU A 34 -4.14 1.26 -7.94
N SER A 35 -5.14 1.48 -8.80
CA SER A 35 -6.50 1.80 -8.36
C SER A 35 -7.13 0.66 -7.56
N GLU A 36 -6.93 -0.60 -7.97
CA GLU A 36 -7.49 -1.77 -7.27
C GLU A 36 -6.91 -1.88 -5.87
N ILE A 37 -5.58 -1.73 -5.74
CA ILE A 37 -4.87 -1.75 -4.46
C ILE A 37 -5.36 -0.61 -3.55
N LEU A 38 -5.46 0.62 -4.08
CA LEU A 38 -5.90 1.77 -3.31
C LEU A 38 -7.37 1.68 -2.88
N ASP A 39 -8.22 1.05 -3.70
CA ASP A 39 -9.62 0.80 -3.37
C ASP A 39 -9.77 -0.22 -2.22
N ASP A 40 -8.97 -1.30 -2.22
CA ASP A 40 -8.93 -2.28 -1.12
C ASP A 40 -8.42 -1.66 0.19
N ILE A 41 -7.36 -0.85 0.10
CA ILE A 41 -6.84 -0.07 1.23
C ILE A 41 -7.92 0.89 1.73
N GLY A 42 -8.55 1.64 0.84
CA GLY A 42 -9.58 2.63 1.21
C GLY A 42 -10.81 2.01 1.88
N ARG A 43 -11.22 0.81 1.44
CA ARG A 43 -12.27 0.03 2.12
C ARG A 43 -11.84 -0.38 3.52
N THR A 44 -10.65 -0.97 3.66
CA THR A 44 -10.13 -1.41 4.96
C THR A 44 -9.99 -0.25 5.94
N CYS A 45 -9.46 0.90 5.49
CA CYS A 45 -9.38 2.10 6.32
C CYS A 45 -10.75 2.58 6.81
N ARG A 46 -11.78 2.48 5.96
CA ARG A 46 -13.15 2.83 6.36
C ARG A 46 -13.70 1.84 7.39
N ASP A 47 -13.54 0.56 7.14
CA ASP A 47 -14.13 -0.50 7.96
C ASP A 47 -13.47 -0.58 9.35
N GLU A 48 -12.15 -0.36 9.42
CA GLU A 48 -11.36 -0.33 10.66
C GLU A 48 -11.34 1.05 11.34
N GLY A 49 -11.99 2.05 10.75
CA GLY A 49 -12.03 3.41 11.28
C GLY A 49 -10.66 4.08 11.41
N ILE A 50 -9.79 3.85 10.41
CA ILE A 50 -8.45 4.42 10.28
C ILE A 50 -8.57 5.79 9.64
N ALA A 51 -8.16 6.82 10.38
CA ALA A 51 -8.14 8.18 9.87
C ALA A 51 -6.94 8.41 8.94
N VAL A 52 -7.03 9.39 8.02
CA VAL A 52 -5.94 9.73 7.09
C VAL A 52 -4.67 10.10 7.86
N GLU A 53 -4.82 10.75 9.01
CA GLU A 53 -3.74 11.15 9.90
C GLU A 53 -2.97 9.97 10.48
N GLN A 54 -3.53 8.76 10.45
CA GLN A 54 -2.87 7.55 10.91
C GLN A 54 -2.04 6.86 9.81
N LEU A 55 -2.21 7.21 8.52
CA LEU A 55 -1.57 6.49 7.41
C LEU A 55 -0.07 6.79 7.29
N GLN A 56 0.82 5.85 7.62
CA GLN A 56 2.27 6.09 7.52
C GLN A 56 2.83 5.87 6.13
N ARG A 57 2.66 4.66 5.61
CA ARG A 57 3.38 4.23 4.42
C ARG A 57 2.69 3.05 3.78
N ILE A 58 2.57 3.10 2.45
CA ILE A 58 2.20 1.94 1.63
C ILE A 58 3.49 1.44 0.99
N THR A 59 3.86 0.18 1.25
CA THR A 59 5.02 -0.47 0.63
C THR A 59 4.54 -1.56 -0.33
N PHE A 60 5.05 -1.53 -1.56
CA PHE A 60 4.71 -2.48 -2.60
C PHE A 60 5.81 -3.54 -2.67
N PHE A 61 5.52 -4.77 -2.25
CA PHE A 61 6.43 -5.91 -2.40
C PHE A 61 6.04 -6.72 -3.65
N ALA A 62 6.81 -7.76 -3.97
CA ALA A 62 6.55 -8.57 -5.14
C ALA A 62 5.29 -9.45 -4.98
N ASP A 63 5.04 -9.88 -3.75
CA ASP A 63 4.05 -10.86 -3.32
C ASP A 63 3.02 -10.31 -2.33
N GLU A 64 3.17 -9.06 -1.90
CA GLU A 64 2.22 -8.39 -1.02
C GLU A 64 2.28 -6.85 -1.16
N VAL A 65 1.28 -6.19 -0.60
CA VAL A 65 1.27 -4.75 -0.33
C VAL A 65 1.02 -4.57 1.16
N ASN A 66 1.81 -3.72 1.81
CA ASN A 66 1.66 -3.41 3.23
C ASN A 66 1.27 -1.95 3.42
N LEU A 67 0.31 -1.70 4.30
CA LEU A 67 0.00 -0.38 4.85
C LEU A 67 0.44 -0.34 6.31
N GLU A 68 1.37 0.56 6.61
CA GLU A 68 1.74 0.92 7.98
C GLU A 68 0.84 2.06 8.46
N THR A 69 0.31 1.97 9.68
CA THR A 69 -0.48 3.02 10.32
C THR A 69 -0.05 3.28 11.75
N ASP A 70 -0.19 4.52 12.23
CA ASP A 70 -0.08 4.85 13.64
C ASP A 70 -1.21 4.18 14.42
N ASP A 71 -0.86 3.37 15.42
CA ASP A 71 -1.82 2.91 16.41
C ASP A 71 -2.20 4.07 17.35
N ARG A 72 -3.34 3.97 18.04
CA ARG A 72 -3.82 5.01 18.97
C ARG A 72 -3.04 5.08 20.29
N ARG A 73 -2.06 4.19 20.49
CA ARG A 73 -1.25 3.98 21.70
C ARG A 73 0.24 4.29 21.49
N GLY A 74 0.65 4.74 20.31
CA GLY A 74 2.03 5.11 19.96
C GLY A 74 2.88 4.01 19.30
N GLY A 75 2.29 2.89 18.88
CA GLY A 75 2.91 1.86 18.03
C GLY A 75 2.49 1.94 16.56
N THR A 76 2.89 0.92 15.78
CA THR A 76 2.60 0.82 14.35
C THR A 76 1.81 -0.47 14.09
N ASP A 77 0.62 -0.33 13.49
CA ASP A 77 -0.15 -1.45 12.96
C ASP A 77 0.20 -1.64 11.47
N ILE A 78 0.22 -2.89 11.01
CA ILE A 78 0.50 -3.25 9.61
C ILE A 78 -0.65 -4.08 9.05
N PHE A 79 -1.25 -3.58 7.98
CA PHE A 79 -2.22 -4.30 7.17
C PHE A 79 -1.53 -4.84 5.92
N THR A 80 -1.76 -6.11 5.61
CA THR A 80 -1.09 -6.82 4.51
C THR A 80 -2.12 -7.39 3.54
N TRP A 81 -1.97 -7.08 2.25
CA TRP A 81 -2.73 -7.67 1.16
C TRP A 81 -1.80 -8.54 0.31
N PRO A 82 -2.01 -9.87 0.29
CA PRO A 82 -1.21 -10.75 -0.55
C PRO A 82 -1.51 -10.52 -2.04
N ILE A 83 -0.47 -10.48 -2.85
CA ILE A 83 -0.55 -10.49 -4.30
C ILE A 83 -0.48 -11.94 -4.74
N LEU A 84 -1.64 -12.49 -5.10
CA LEU A 84 -1.71 -13.88 -5.53
C LEU A 84 -0.87 -14.07 -6.79
N PRO A 85 0.05 -15.06 -6.80
CA PRO A 85 0.80 -15.37 -7.99
C PRO A 85 -0.16 -15.84 -9.08
N ALA A 86 0.07 -15.36 -10.29
CA ALA A 86 -0.85 -15.55 -11.39
C ALA A 86 -0.95 -17.00 -11.92
N SER A 87 -0.34 -17.97 -11.24
CA SER A 87 -0.40 -19.40 -11.51
C SER A 87 -1.67 -20.08 -10.99
N LEU A 88 -2.54 -19.38 -10.23
CA LEU A 88 -3.76 -19.97 -9.64
C LEU A 88 -5.02 -19.90 -10.53
N HIS A 89 -4.91 -19.38 -11.76
CA HIS A 89 -6.01 -19.37 -12.73
C HIS A 89 -5.63 -20.14 -14.00
N SER A 90 -5.32 -21.44 -13.83
CA SER A 90 -5.18 -22.41 -14.93
C SER A 90 -6.49 -23.16 -15.14
#